data_AF-A0AA36MRI1-F1
#
_entry.id   AF-A0AA36MRI1-F1
#
_cell.length_a   1.000
_cell.length_b   1.000
_cell.length_c   1.000
_cell.angle_alpha   90.00
_cell.angle_beta   90.00
_cell.angle_gamma   90.00
#
_symmetry.space_group_name_H-M   'P 1'
#
loop_
_entity.id
_entity.type
_entity.pdbx_description
1 polymer ?
#
loop_
_entity_poly.entity_id
_entity_poly.type
_entity_poly.pdbx_seq_one_letter_code
_entity_poly.pdbx_strand_id
1 'polypeptide(L)'
;MVPRLDGTHAPKTPRKSSDELGSSLRAAVSALLLRSPEEKSGDSVHVVQLSVDAVIPAVHKLDTPAFVGSPKAGGKAVPRWLRERLLDPGFSNLSPKSGQPGPGNEELQVYQDGIVDLIAGLHLTHVTANQEYADVFCKLMPDLATLQLEHCGDVMAEFPLGGVLKIYRIVKAIDQAQAQGLADRNRTSFPFQMLDAEHIVVIQFPRRKLAFVFADPVVAQRFLLTLEVLIGHVQEEHAKPKRVQPLF
;
A
#
# COMPACT_ATOMS: atom_id res chain seq x y z
N MET A 1 -63.48 40.47 -6.26
CA MET A 1 -63.07 39.35 -7.14
C MET A 1 -61.55 39.28 -7.07
N VAL A 2 -61.01 38.25 -6.41
CA VAL A 2 -59.57 38.06 -6.20
C VAL A 2 -59.14 36.84 -7.01
N PRO A 3 -58.09 36.92 -7.85
CA PRO A 3 -57.66 35.76 -8.62
C PRO A 3 -56.83 34.81 -7.73
N ARG A 4 -57.19 33.52 -7.80
CA ARG A 4 -56.42 32.40 -7.26
C ARG A 4 -55.17 32.18 -8.13
N LEU A 5 -54.00 32.08 -7.51
CA LEU A 5 -52.76 31.65 -8.14
C LEU A 5 -52.64 30.13 -8.03
N ASP A 6 -52.54 29.47 -9.19
CA ASP A 6 -52.33 28.04 -9.34
C ASP A 6 -50.93 27.62 -8.88
N GLY A 7 -50.88 26.52 -8.11
CA GLY A 7 -49.68 25.94 -7.55
C GLY A 7 -48.89 25.14 -8.58
N THR A 8 -47.66 25.59 -8.85
CA THR A 8 -46.68 24.91 -9.70
C THR A 8 -46.10 23.70 -8.97
N HIS A 9 -46.49 22.49 -9.39
CA HIS A 9 -45.86 21.24 -8.94
C HIS A 9 -44.44 21.12 -9.51
N ALA A 10 -43.43 21.22 -8.65
CA ALA A 10 -42.05 20.92 -9.00
C ALA A 10 -41.84 19.40 -9.17
N PRO A 11 -41.09 18.94 -10.20
CA PRO A 11 -40.81 17.52 -10.42
C PRO A 11 -39.87 16.99 -9.33
N LYS A 12 -40.34 15.99 -8.56
CA LYS A 12 -39.53 15.18 -7.64
C LYS A 12 -38.49 14.42 -8.45
N THR A 13 -37.23 14.82 -8.35
CA THR A 13 -36.10 14.04 -8.86
C THR A 13 -35.91 12.78 -8.00
N PRO A 14 -35.63 11.62 -8.61
CA PRO A 14 -35.45 10.37 -7.89
C PRO A 14 -34.13 10.43 -7.11
N ARG A 15 -34.23 10.34 -5.78
CA ARG A 15 -33.10 10.12 -4.88
C ARG A 15 -32.56 8.71 -5.17
N LYS A 16 -31.40 8.64 -5.81
CA LYS A 16 -30.63 7.39 -5.95
C LYS A 16 -30.23 6.91 -4.55
N SER A 17 -30.52 5.65 -4.26
CA SER A 17 -30.24 5.01 -2.97
C SER A 17 -28.74 4.86 -2.74
N SER A 18 -28.32 5.06 -1.50
CA SER A 18 -26.92 5.04 -1.05
C SER A 18 -26.21 3.68 -1.25
N ASP A 19 -26.94 2.62 -1.60
CA ASP A 19 -26.42 1.26 -1.75
C ASP A 19 -25.75 0.99 -3.12
N GLU A 20 -26.00 1.81 -4.15
CA GLU A 20 -25.43 1.57 -5.48
C GLU A 20 -23.96 1.95 -5.62
N LEU A 21 -23.45 2.97 -4.92
CA LEU A 21 -22.04 3.40 -5.08
C LEU A 21 -21.05 2.48 -4.35
N GLY A 22 -21.43 1.93 -3.19
CA GLY A 22 -20.65 0.89 -2.52
C GLY A 22 -20.48 -0.36 -3.40
N SER A 23 -21.38 -0.57 -4.36
CA SER A 23 -21.34 -1.70 -5.29
C SER A 23 -20.33 -1.50 -6.42
N SER A 24 -20.08 -0.26 -6.86
CA SER A 24 -19.07 0.04 -7.90
C SER A 24 -17.63 -0.10 -7.38
N LEU A 25 -17.35 0.35 -6.15
CA LEU A 25 -16.06 0.14 -5.50
C LEU A 25 -15.77 -1.35 -5.31
N ARG A 26 -16.78 -2.07 -4.81
CA ARG A 26 -16.76 -3.51 -4.72
C ARG A 26 -16.50 -4.14 -6.08
N ALA A 27 -17.17 -3.70 -7.14
CA ALA A 27 -16.93 -4.19 -8.49
C ALA A 27 -15.50 -3.93 -8.99
N ALA A 28 -14.90 -2.75 -8.74
CA ALA A 28 -13.55 -2.41 -9.20
C ALA A 28 -12.45 -3.18 -8.45
N VAL A 29 -12.57 -3.33 -7.12
CA VAL A 29 -11.64 -4.16 -6.33
C VAL A 29 -11.87 -5.64 -6.62
N SER A 30 -13.10 -6.07 -6.89
CA SER A 30 -13.41 -7.43 -7.41
C SER A 30 -12.72 -7.62 -8.73
N ALA A 31 -12.85 -6.67 -9.64
CA ALA A 31 -12.20 -6.72 -10.93
C ALA A 31 -10.68 -6.82 -10.75
N LEU A 32 -10.06 -6.08 -9.84
CA LEU A 32 -8.62 -6.16 -9.59
C LEU A 32 -8.17 -7.43 -8.86
N LEU A 33 -8.92 -7.94 -7.89
CA LEU A 33 -8.58 -9.13 -7.11
C LEU A 33 -8.91 -10.42 -7.88
N LEU A 34 -10.07 -10.48 -8.52
CA LEU A 34 -10.59 -11.65 -9.24
C LEU A 34 -10.23 -11.68 -10.74
N ARG A 35 -9.92 -10.56 -11.40
CA ARG A 35 -9.49 -10.64 -12.82
C ARG A 35 -8.07 -11.18 -12.92
N SER A 36 -7.96 -12.21 -13.75
CA SER A 36 -6.75 -12.55 -14.49
C SER A 36 -6.45 -11.42 -15.49
N PRO A 37 -5.18 -11.12 -15.82
CA PRO A 37 -4.76 -9.87 -16.48
C PRO A 37 -5.23 -9.61 -17.92
N GLU A 38 -6.24 -10.30 -18.47
CA GLU A 38 -6.56 -10.23 -19.91
C GLU A 38 -7.80 -9.40 -20.33
N GLU A 39 -8.60 -8.82 -19.44
CA GLU A 39 -9.82 -8.08 -19.90
C GLU A 39 -9.86 -6.59 -19.55
N LYS A 40 -9.92 -5.76 -20.59
CA LYS A 40 -10.17 -4.31 -20.55
C LYS A 40 -11.67 -4.03 -20.27
N SER A 41 -11.99 -3.26 -19.23
CA SER A 41 -13.33 -2.68 -19.01
C SER A 41 -13.20 -1.22 -18.56
N GLY A 42 -14.15 -0.39 -18.97
CA GLY A 42 -14.09 1.07 -19.01
C GLY A 42 -14.58 1.83 -17.78
N ASP A 43 -14.28 1.36 -16.57
CA ASP A 43 -14.34 2.22 -15.37
C ASP A 43 -12.97 2.88 -15.18
N SER A 44 -12.96 4.21 -15.01
CA SER A 44 -11.74 5.03 -14.91
C SER A 44 -11.04 4.87 -13.56
N VAL A 45 -10.61 3.65 -13.24
CA VAL A 45 -9.63 3.40 -12.19
C VAL A 45 -8.28 3.80 -12.76
N HIS A 46 -7.73 4.93 -12.31
CA HIS A 46 -6.35 5.28 -12.63
C HIS A 46 -5.42 4.33 -11.87
N VAL A 47 -5.09 3.20 -12.50
CA VAL A 47 -3.96 2.37 -12.08
C VAL A 47 -2.70 3.14 -12.44
N VAL A 48 -2.29 4.06 -11.57
CA VAL A 48 -1.01 4.73 -11.70
C VAL A 48 0.04 3.72 -11.23
N GLN A 49 0.58 2.96 -12.17
CA GLN A 49 1.79 2.17 -11.91
C GLN A 49 2.94 3.18 -11.79
N LEU A 50 3.17 3.66 -10.57
CA LEU A 50 4.27 4.58 -10.29
C LEU A 50 5.59 3.82 -10.47
N SER A 51 6.40 4.29 -11.42
CA SER A 51 7.81 3.88 -11.51
C SER A 51 8.55 4.53 -10.36
N VAL A 52 9.36 3.75 -9.65
CA VAL A 52 10.12 4.19 -8.46
C VAL A 52 10.97 5.42 -8.75
N ASP A 53 11.51 5.52 -9.96
CA ASP A 53 12.39 6.62 -10.40
C ASP A 53 11.72 8.00 -10.47
N ALA A 54 10.38 8.08 -10.50
CA ALA A 54 9.67 9.35 -10.68
C ALA A 54 9.30 10.07 -9.36
N VAL A 55 9.42 9.40 -8.20
CA VAL A 55 8.82 9.87 -6.93
C VAL A 55 9.85 10.32 -5.90
N ILE A 56 11.10 9.86 -6.02
CA ILE A 56 12.20 10.16 -5.08
C ILE A 56 12.36 11.67 -4.82
N PRO A 57 12.37 12.60 -5.80
CA PRO A 57 12.61 14.01 -5.49
C PRO A 57 11.47 14.72 -4.71
N ALA A 58 10.29 14.10 -4.55
CA ALA A 58 9.13 14.73 -3.91
C ALA A 58 9.03 14.46 -2.38
N VAL A 59 9.71 13.43 -1.86
CA VAL A 59 9.63 13.04 -0.44
C VAL A 59 10.48 13.97 0.46
N HIS A 60 11.49 14.64 -0.09
CA HIS A 60 12.50 15.40 0.64
C HIS A 60 12.06 16.75 1.25
N LYS A 61 10.76 17.09 1.27
CA LYS A 61 10.27 18.38 1.81
C LYS A 61 9.12 18.30 2.81
N LEU A 62 8.71 17.10 3.20
CA LEU A 62 7.64 16.91 4.19
C LEU A 62 8.26 16.54 5.54
N ASP A 63 8.31 17.50 6.46
CA ASP A 63 8.44 17.24 7.90
C ASP A 63 7.41 16.18 8.28
N THR A 64 7.89 14.98 8.56
CA THR A 64 7.06 13.79 8.74
C THR A 64 6.43 13.86 10.14
N PRO A 65 5.10 14.01 10.28
CA PRO A 65 4.49 13.88 11.60
C PRO A 65 4.70 12.45 12.08
N ALA A 66 5.10 12.30 13.35
CA ALA A 66 5.20 11.00 13.99
C ALA A 66 3.88 10.24 13.81
N PHE A 67 3.97 9.04 13.24
CA PHE A 67 2.87 8.11 12.98
C PHE A 67 1.88 8.07 14.16
N VAL A 68 0.62 8.45 13.95
CA VAL A 68 -0.42 8.55 15.01
C VAL A 68 -0.92 7.15 15.46
N GLY A 69 -0.39 6.07 14.88
CA GLY A 69 -0.54 4.70 15.37
C GLY A 69 0.75 4.11 15.95
N SER A 70 1.83 4.89 16.11
CA SER A 70 3.10 4.34 16.60
C SER A 70 2.95 4.04 18.09
N PRO A 71 3.07 2.78 18.53
CA PRO A 71 3.39 2.55 19.94
C PRO A 71 4.66 3.34 20.21
N LYS A 72 4.62 4.30 21.16
CA LYS A 72 5.75 5.16 21.55
C LYS A 72 7.06 4.37 21.47
N ALA A 73 7.79 4.55 20.38
CA ALA A 73 9.00 3.80 20.11
C ALA A 73 10.09 4.46 20.96
N GLY A 74 10.21 4.04 22.22
CA GLY A 74 11.49 4.12 22.89
C GLY A 74 12.48 3.42 21.97
N GLY A 75 13.41 4.18 21.38
CA GLY A 75 14.22 3.77 20.24
C GLY A 75 14.69 2.34 20.39
N LYS A 76 14.01 1.41 19.73
CA LYS A 76 14.34 0.00 19.83
C LYS A 76 15.64 -0.16 19.06
N ALA A 77 16.73 -0.41 19.78
CA ALA A 77 18.02 -0.66 19.18
C ALA A 77 17.86 -1.77 18.14
N VAL A 78 18.16 -1.45 16.88
CA VAL A 78 18.15 -2.42 15.77
C VAL A 78 18.96 -3.64 16.21
N PRO A 79 18.38 -4.86 16.20
CA PRO A 79 19.11 -6.05 16.60
C PRO A 79 20.42 -6.18 15.84
N ARG A 80 21.51 -6.51 16.55
CA ARG A 80 22.86 -6.58 15.96
C ARG A 80 22.92 -7.51 14.75
N TRP A 81 22.26 -8.67 14.82
CA TRP A 81 22.20 -9.64 13.72
C TRP A 81 21.56 -9.06 12.46
N LEU A 82 20.58 -8.15 12.62
CA LEU A 82 19.91 -7.51 11.50
C LEU A 82 20.82 -6.47 10.85
N ARG A 83 21.56 -5.69 11.65
CA ARG A 83 22.60 -4.80 11.11
C ARG A 83 23.67 -5.57 10.36
N GLU A 84 24.17 -6.66 10.93
CA GLU A 84 25.20 -7.48 10.28
C GLU A 84 24.69 -8.08 8.96
N ARG A 85 23.43 -8.54 8.90
CA ARG A 85 22.81 -8.98 7.64
C ARG A 85 22.60 -7.86 6.64
N LEU A 86 22.16 -6.68 7.07
CA LEU A 86 21.93 -5.54 6.16
C LEU A 86 23.23 -4.89 5.68
N LEU A 87 24.32 -5.08 6.42
CA LEU A 87 25.67 -4.67 6.05
C LEU A 87 26.43 -5.77 5.27
N ASP A 88 25.82 -6.94 5.06
CA ASP A 88 26.40 -7.97 4.22
C ASP A 88 26.57 -7.40 2.80
N PRO A 89 27.74 -7.56 2.16
CA PRO A 89 27.98 -7.09 0.79
C PRO A 89 26.90 -7.49 -0.22
N GLY A 90 26.15 -8.56 0.06
CA GLY A 90 24.97 -8.95 -0.71
C GLY A 90 23.90 -7.84 -0.80
N PHE A 91 23.65 -7.08 0.27
CA PHE A 91 22.69 -5.97 0.29
C PHE A 91 23.27 -4.69 -0.31
N SER A 92 24.58 -4.48 -0.23
CA SER A 92 25.24 -3.31 -0.83
C SER A 92 25.08 -3.27 -2.36
N ASN A 93 24.81 -4.42 -2.99
CA ASN A 93 24.55 -4.54 -4.42
C ASN A 93 23.11 -4.22 -4.83
N LEU A 94 22.19 -4.06 -3.87
CA LEU A 94 20.80 -3.62 -4.11
C LEU A 94 20.70 -2.10 -4.31
N SER A 95 21.82 -1.39 -4.26
CA SER A 95 21.88 0.01 -4.71
C SER A 95 21.35 0.06 -6.15
N PRO A 96 20.33 0.90 -6.45
CA PRO A 96 19.77 1.00 -7.79
C PRO A 96 20.92 1.26 -8.78
N LYS A 97 21.08 0.36 -9.76
CA LYS A 97 22.15 0.41 -10.78
C LYS A 97 22.01 1.59 -11.76
N SER A 98 21.20 2.59 -11.44
CA SER A 98 21.11 3.80 -12.24
C SER A 98 22.41 4.58 -12.05
N GLY A 99 23.15 4.82 -13.14
CA GLY A 99 24.40 5.59 -13.15
C GLY A 99 24.22 7.08 -12.82
N GLN A 100 23.31 7.41 -11.91
CA GLN A 100 23.14 8.73 -11.36
C GLN A 100 24.11 8.93 -10.18
N PRO A 101 24.70 10.14 -10.02
CA PRO A 101 25.49 10.49 -8.84
C PRO A 101 24.62 10.26 -7.59
N GLY A 102 25.06 9.31 -6.77
CA GLY A 102 24.15 8.47 -5.98
C GLY A 102 23.34 9.21 -4.92
N PRO A 103 22.07 8.81 -4.71
CA PRO A 103 21.32 9.20 -3.54
C PRO A 103 22.06 8.72 -2.28
N GLY A 104 22.29 9.64 -1.36
CA GLY A 104 23.08 9.42 -0.16
C GLY A 104 22.44 8.38 0.77
N ASN A 105 23.15 8.08 1.86
CA ASN A 105 22.79 7.12 2.93
C ASN A 105 21.33 7.18 3.45
N GLU A 106 20.56 8.20 3.10
CA GLU A 106 19.15 8.43 3.46
C GLU A 106 18.20 7.35 2.90
N GLU A 107 18.33 6.94 1.64
CA GLU A 107 17.46 5.89 1.08
C GLU A 107 17.64 4.55 1.80
N LEU A 108 18.90 4.22 2.08
CA LEU A 108 19.27 3.05 2.85
C LEU A 108 18.66 3.10 4.27
N GLN A 109 18.62 4.28 4.87
CA GLN A 109 18.04 4.47 6.20
C GLN A 109 16.53 4.26 6.21
N VAL A 110 15.80 4.81 5.23
CA VAL A 110 14.34 4.60 5.10
C VAL A 110 14.00 3.12 4.97
N TYR A 111 14.83 2.38 4.22
CA TYR A 111 14.72 0.93 4.06
C TYR A 111 14.99 0.18 5.38
N GLN A 112 16.11 0.47 6.05
CA GLN A 112 16.49 -0.17 7.31
C GLN A 112 15.41 0.00 8.36
N ASP A 113 14.91 1.23 8.53
CA ASP A 113 13.85 1.51 9.47
C ASP A 113 12.58 0.73 9.07
N GLY A 114 12.26 0.66 7.77
CA GLY A 114 11.10 -0.08 7.27
C GLY A 114 11.14 -1.57 7.59
N ILE A 115 12.32 -2.20 7.49
CA ILE A 115 12.52 -3.60 7.87
C ILE A 115 12.35 -3.79 9.37
N VAL A 116 12.91 -2.89 10.18
CA VAL A 116 12.79 -2.94 11.64
C VAL A 116 11.33 -2.90 12.05
N ASP A 117 10.55 -2.00 11.44
CA ASP A 117 9.12 -1.89 11.66
C ASP A 117 8.37 -3.17 11.25
N LEU A 118 8.70 -3.74 10.09
CA LEU A 118 8.14 -5.00 9.62
C LEU A 118 8.48 -6.20 10.53
N ILE A 119 9.71 -6.30 11.03
CA ILE A 119 10.12 -7.37 11.96
C ILE A 119 9.43 -7.22 13.32
N ALA A 120 9.27 -5.98 13.78
CA ALA A 120 8.49 -5.67 14.98
C ALA A 120 7.00 -6.01 14.80
N GLY A 121 6.53 -5.97 13.55
CA GLY A 121 5.17 -6.21 13.14
C GLY A 121 4.35 -4.92 13.07
N LEU A 122 3.53 -4.82 12.02
CA LEU A 122 2.71 -3.67 11.69
C LEU A 122 1.23 -4.04 11.76
N HIS A 123 0.42 -3.21 12.42
CA HIS A 123 -1.02 -3.27 12.30
C HIS A 123 -1.44 -2.61 10.98
N LEU A 124 -2.03 -3.38 10.09
CA LEU A 124 -2.45 -2.95 8.76
C LEU A 124 -3.92 -3.28 8.55
N THR A 125 -4.60 -2.48 7.73
CA THR A 125 -5.94 -2.81 7.25
C THR A 125 -5.79 -3.60 5.95
N HIS A 126 -6.27 -4.85 5.95
CA HIS A 126 -6.25 -5.75 4.80
C HIS A 126 -7.63 -5.82 4.13
N VAL A 127 -7.65 -5.85 2.81
CA VAL A 127 -8.88 -6.06 2.02
C VAL A 127 -9.06 -7.54 1.77
N THR A 128 -10.12 -8.13 2.32
CA THR A 128 -10.42 -9.56 2.15
C THR A 128 -10.94 -9.86 0.74
N ALA A 129 -11.06 -11.15 0.40
CA ALA A 129 -11.68 -11.58 -0.87
C ALA A 129 -13.14 -11.11 -1.02
N ASN A 130 -13.84 -10.93 0.11
CA ASN A 130 -15.20 -10.39 0.18
C ASN A 130 -15.23 -8.85 0.15
N GLN A 131 -14.06 -8.22 0.04
CA GLN A 131 -13.87 -6.76 0.00
C GLN A 131 -14.29 -6.06 1.28
N GLU A 132 -14.21 -6.80 2.36
CA GLU A 132 -14.34 -6.28 3.70
C GLU A 132 -12.96 -5.86 4.18
N TYR A 133 -12.92 -4.77 4.92
CA TYR A 133 -11.71 -4.33 5.59
C TYR A 133 -11.58 -5.12 6.89
N ALA A 134 -10.42 -5.71 7.10
CA ALA A 134 -10.10 -6.43 8.32
C ALA A 134 -8.74 -5.95 8.84
N ASP A 135 -8.65 -5.73 10.14
CA ASP A 135 -7.37 -5.44 10.77
C ASP A 135 -6.55 -6.72 10.88
N VAL A 136 -5.31 -6.66 10.41
CA VAL A 136 -4.35 -7.75 10.46
C VAL A 136 -3.04 -7.25 11.02
N PHE A 137 -2.30 -8.16 11.64
CA PHE A 137 -0.93 -7.91 12.07
C PHE A 137 0.02 -8.55 11.07
N CYS A 138 0.87 -7.75 10.43
CA CYS A 138 1.76 -8.17 9.37
C CYS A 138 3.21 -8.09 9.85
N LYS A 139 3.93 -9.20 9.81
CA LYS A 139 5.27 -9.31 10.36
C LYS A 139 6.23 -9.97 9.38
N LEU A 140 7.44 -9.46 9.28
CA LEU A 140 8.52 -10.12 8.57
C LEU A 140 9.24 -11.10 9.51
N MET A 141 9.40 -12.34 9.05
CA MET A 141 10.10 -13.38 9.81
C MET A 141 11.62 -13.12 9.86
N PRO A 142 12.35 -13.71 10.83
CA PRO A 142 13.80 -13.49 10.98
C PRO A 142 14.63 -13.94 9.77
N ASP A 143 14.07 -14.80 8.91
CA ASP A 143 14.68 -15.23 7.66
C ASP A 143 14.76 -14.11 6.62
N LEU A 144 14.01 -13.00 6.80
CA LEU A 144 13.81 -11.90 5.85
C LEU A 144 13.21 -12.34 4.51
N ALA A 145 12.67 -13.55 4.45
CA ALA A 145 12.16 -14.18 3.25
C ALA A 145 10.68 -14.54 3.36
N THR A 146 10.11 -14.52 4.56
CA THR A 146 8.72 -14.90 4.81
C THR A 146 7.94 -13.76 5.49
N LEU A 147 6.81 -13.38 4.90
CA LEU A 147 5.85 -12.45 5.47
C LEU A 147 4.72 -13.23 6.16
N GLN A 148 4.54 -13.01 7.45
CA GLN A 148 3.51 -13.65 8.26
C GLN A 148 2.36 -12.66 8.50
N LEU A 149 1.12 -13.11 8.27
CA LEU A 149 -0.09 -12.38 8.60
C LEU A 149 -0.81 -13.09 9.73
N GLU A 150 -1.16 -12.34 10.77
CA GLU A 150 -1.92 -12.79 11.93
C GLU A 150 -3.25 -12.03 12.01
N HIS A 151 -4.29 -12.70 12.47
CA HIS A 151 -5.60 -12.10 12.74
C HIS A 151 -6.09 -12.60 14.11
N CYS A 152 -6.48 -11.66 14.98
CA CYS A 152 -6.92 -11.98 16.35
C CYS A 152 -5.89 -12.77 17.20
N GLY A 153 -4.60 -12.65 16.90
CA GLY A 153 -3.52 -13.37 17.60
C GLY A 153 -3.24 -14.78 17.08
N ASP A 154 -4.02 -15.26 16.11
CA ASP A 154 -3.75 -16.52 15.41
C ASP A 154 -3.01 -16.27 14.10
N VAL A 155 -2.05 -17.14 13.78
CA VAL A 155 -1.33 -17.11 12.51
C VAL A 155 -2.31 -17.48 11.39
N MET A 156 -2.66 -16.50 10.56
CA MET A 156 -3.60 -16.68 9.46
C MET A 156 -2.92 -17.31 8.25
N ALA A 157 -1.74 -16.82 7.88
CA ALA A 157 -0.97 -17.34 6.75
C ALA A 157 0.47 -16.84 6.72
N GLU A 158 1.34 -17.62 6.08
CA GLU A 158 2.72 -17.27 5.78
C GLU A 158 2.91 -17.19 4.27
N PHE A 159 3.62 -16.16 3.82
CA PHE A 159 3.80 -15.85 2.41
C PHE A 159 5.29 -15.70 2.09
N PRO A 160 5.88 -16.61 1.30
CA PRO A 160 7.29 -16.51 0.92
C PRO A 160 7.48 -15.38 -0.10
N LEU A 161 8.33 -14.41 0.21
CA LEU A 161 8.63 -13.25 -0.65
C LEU A 161 9.22 -13.66 -1.99
N GLY A 162 9.96 -14.78 -2.05
CA GLY A 162 10.46 -15.34 -3.31
C GLY A 162 9.36 -15.79 -4.29
N GLY A 163 8.12 -15.96 -3.81
CA GLY A 163 6.95 -16.30 -4.63
C GLY A 163 6.17 -15.09 -5.12
N VAL A 164 6.60 -13.85 -4.82
CA VAL A 164 5.91 -12.64 -5.29
C VAL A 164 6.15 -12.46 -6.79
N LEU A 165 5.06 -12.31 -7.55
CA LEU A 165 5.09 -12.05 -8.99
C LEU A 165 5.12 -10.55 -9.30
N LYS A 166 4.35 -9.76 -8.55
CA LYS A 166 4.23 -8.31 -8.74
C LYS A 166 3.87 -7.64 -7.42
N ILE A 167 4.41 -6.46 -7.20
CA ILE A 167 3.94 -5.54 -6.16
C ILE A 167 3.63 -4.19 -6.82
N TYR A 168 2.56 -3.53 -6.39
CA TYR A 168 2.17 -2.24 -6.95
C TYR A 168 1.27 -1.47 -5.98
N ARG A 169 1.16 -0.16 -6.22
CA ARG A 169 0.30 0.75 -5.45
C ARG A 169 -0.87 1.21 -6.31
N ILE A 170 -2.05 1.26 -5.70
CA ILE A 170 -3.27 1.86 -6.24
C ILE A 170 -3.59 3.08 -5.38
N VAL A 171 -3.95 4.19 -6.02
CA VAL A 171 -4.43 5.39 -5.33
C VAL A 171 -5.91 5.52 -5.61
N LYS A 172 -6.72 5.49 -4.56
CA LYS A 172 -8.16 5.65 -4.64
C LYS A 172 -8.52 7.01 -4.06
N ALA A 173 -9.01 7.91 -4.91
CA ALA A 173 -9.61 9.14 -4.43
C ALA A 173 -10.89 8.80 -3.66
N ILE A 174 -11.06 9.38 -2.47
CA ILE A 174 -12.34 9.28 -1.76
C ILE A 174 -13.36 10.12 -2.53
N ASP A 175 -14.43 9.49 -3.01
CA ASP A 175 -15.51 10.18 -3.72
C ASP A 175 -16.13 11.24 -2.80
N GLN A 176 -15.80 12.51 -3.04
CA GLN A 176 -16.30 13.66 -2.29
C GLN A 176 -17.84 13.77 -2.32
N ALA A 177 -18.51 13.06 -3.23
CA ALA A 177 -19.96 12.96 -3.29
C ALA A 177 -20.57 12.41 -1.99
N GLN A 178 -19.85 11.58 -1.22
CA GLN A 178 -20.30 11.15 0.12
C GLN A 178 -20.02 12.18 1.22
N ALA A 179 -18.98 13.02 1.07
CA ALA A 179 -18.64 14.06 2.04
C ALA A 179 -19.57 15.29 1.97
N GLN A 180 -20.30 15.48 0.87
CA GLN A 180 -21.22 16.60 0.67
C GLN A 180 -22.49 16.56 1.56
N GLY A 181 -22.78 15.44 2.22
CA GLY A 181 -23.96 15.33 3.11
C GLY A 181 -23.84 15.99 4.48
N LEU A 182 -22.63 16.41 4.89
CA LEU A 182 -22.35 16.92 6.24
C LEU A 182 -21.72 18.33 6.26
N ALA A 183 -21.33 18.87 5.11
CA ALA A 183 -20.55 20.10 5.01
C ALA A 183 -21.35 21.31 4.50
N ASP A 184 -22.60 21.46 4.95
CA ASP A 184 -23.39 22.66 4.67
C ASP A 184 -23.06 23.75 5.70
N ARG A 185 -21.82 24.27 5.65
CA ARG A 185 -21.44 25.62 6.12
C ARG A 185 -19.91 25.81 6.01
N ASN A 186 -19.54 26.62 5.02
CA ASN A 186 -18.42 27.56 5.13
C ASN A 186 -16.99 26.99 5.02
N ARG A 187 -16.62 26.42 3.88
CA ARG A 187 -15.20 26.16 3.55
C ARG A 187 -14.76 26.95 2.32
N THR A 188 -13.94 27.96 2.62
CA THR A 188 -13.08 28.70 1.69
C THR A 188 -12.24 27.75 0.86
N SER A 189 -12.25 27.99 -0.45
CA SER A 189 -11.59 27.25 -1.53
C SER A 189 -10.07 27.14 -1.35
N PHE A 190 -9.59 26.06 -0.75
CA PHE A 190 -8.20 25.62 -0.92
C PHE A 190 -8.17 24.36 -1.79
N PRO A 191 -7.29 24.27 -2.81
CA PRO A 191 -7.21 23.14 -3.74
C PRO A 191 -6.53 21.88 -3.16
N PHE A 192 -6.53 21.68 -1.84
CA PHE A 192 -5.86 20.57 -1.14
C PHE A 192 -6.66 19.25 -1.14
N GLN A 193 -7.38 18.95 -2.21
CA GLN A 193 -8.28 17.79 -2.30
C GLN A 193 -7.56 16.43 -2.47
N MET A 194 -6.23 16.38 -2.48
CA MET A 194 -5.46 15.13 -2.48
C MET A 194 -5.18 14.54 -1.09
N LEU A 195 -5.57 15.23 -0.01
CA LEU A 195 -5.28 14.77 1.36
C LEU A 195 -6.09 13.54 1.78
N ASP A 196 -7.22 13.28 1.13
CA ASP A 196 -8.13 12.18 1.48
C ASP A 196 -8.12 11.10 0.39
N ALA A 197 -6.94 10.56 0.06
CA ALA A 197 -6.81 9.41 -0.85
C ALA A 197 -6.38 8.17 -0.08
N GLU A 198 -7.06 7.04 -0.33
CA GLU A 198 -6.62 5.74 0.17
C GLU A 198 -5.49 5.22 -0.72
N HIS A 199 -4.42 4.74 -0.09
CA HIS A 199 -3.31 4.11 -0.78
C HIS A 199 -3.33 2.62 -0.53
N ILE A 200 -3.53 1.84 -1.59
CA ILE A 200 -3.65 0.39 -1.49
C ILE A 200 -2.40 -0.23 -2.09
N VAL A 201 -1.58 -0.90 -1.27
CA VAL A 201 -0.44 -1.68 -1.75
C VAL A 201 -0.89 -3.12 -1.97
N VAL A 202 -0.72 -3.61 -3.20
CA VAL A 202 -1.13 -4.95 -3.62
C VAL A 202 0.12 -5.80 -3.88
N ILE A 203 0.18 -6.97 -3.23
CA ILE A 203 1.22 -7.98 -3.43
C ILE A 203 0.58 -9.19 -4.11
N GLN A 204 1.04 -9.51 -5.30
CA GLN A 204 0.51 -10.59 -6.13
C GLN A 204 1.40 -11.82 -6.06
N PHE A 205 0.80 -12.95 -5.67
CA PHE A 205 1.38 -14.30 -5.72
C PHE A 205 0.66 -15.12 -6.82
N PRO A 206 1.19 -16.29 -7.22
CA PRO A 206 0.58 -17.10 -8.29
C PRO A 206 -0.88 -17.50 -8.07
N ARG A 207 -1.31 -17.64 -6.81
CA ARG A 207 -2.66 -18.11 -6.45
C ARG A 207 -3.40 -17.18 -5.48
N ARG A 208 -2.79 -16.07 -5.07
CA ARG A 208 -3.30 -15.20 -4.00
C ARG A 208 -2.88 -13.75 -4.25
N LYS A 209 -3.68 -12.80 -3.78
CA LYS A 209 -3.34 -11.38 -3.74
C LYS A 209 -3.55 -10.90 -2.31
N LEU A 210 -2.59 -10.14 -1.80
CA LEU A 210 -2.73 -9.39 -0.55
C LEU A 210 -2.93 -7.92 -0.90
N ALA A 211 -3.85 -7.25 -0.25
CA ALA A 211 -4.08 -5.83 -0.44
C ALA A 211 -4.13 -5.12 0.91
N PHE A 212 -3.20 -4.20 1.14
CA PHE A 212 -3.08 -3.43 2.37
C PHE A 212 -3.43 -1.97 2.11
N VAL A 213 -4.20 -1.38 3.01
CA VAL A 213 -4.74 -0.03 2.88
C VAL A 213 -4.01 0.89 3.85
N PHE A 214 -3.56 2.03 3.33
CA PHE A 214 -2.82 3.04 4.06
C PHE A 214 -3.52 4.39 3.87
N ALA A 215 -3.76 5.08 4.98
CA ALA A 215 -4.23 6.46 4.97
C ALA A 215 -3.11 7.45 4.60
N ASP A 216 -1.87 7.15 4.97
CA ASP A 216 -0.72 8.03 4.74
C ASP A 216 0.07 7.60 3.47
N PRO A 217 0.21 8.48 2.46
CA PRO A 217 0.99 8.20 1.26
C PRO A 217 2.46 7.85 1.53
N VAL A 218 3.06 8.47 2.55
CA VAL A 218 4.48 8.30 2.89
C VAL A 218 4.69 6.91 3.50
N VAL A 219 3.80 6.49 4.41
CA VAL A 219 3.83 5.15 5.01
C VAL A 219 3.63 4.08 3.95
N ALA A 220 2.65 4.26 3.05
CA ALA A 220 2.41 3.33 1.94
C ALA A 220 3.65 3.17 1.04
N GLN A 221 4.31 4.30 0.71
CA GLN A 221 5.51 4.31 -0.11
C GLN A 221 6.67 3.60 0.59
N ARG A 222 6.90 3.87 1.87
CA ARG A 222 7.95 3.22 2.65
C ARG A 222 7.74 1.72 2.75
N PHE A 223 6.50 1.27 2.97
CA PHE A 223 6.14 -0.15 2.98
C PHE A 223 6.40 -0.81 1.62
N LEU A 224 5.99 -0.17 0.52
CA LEU A 224 6.22 -0.64 -0.85
C LEU A 224 7.72 -0.82 -1.14
N LEU A 225 8.51 0.23 -0.94
CA LEU A 225 9.96 0.22 -1.18
C LEU A 225 10.66 -0.85 -0.35
N THR A 226 10.26 -0.99 0.92
CA THR A 226 10.84 -2.00 1.81
C THR A 226 10.60 -3.41 1.29
N LEU A 227 9.38 -3.72 0.85
CA LEU A 227 9.08 -5.02 0.28
C LEU A 227 9.76 -5.27 -1.06
N GLU A 228 9.84 -4.27 -1.95
CA GLU A 228 10.50 -4.41 -3.25
C GLU A 228 11.96 -4.84 -3.10
N VAL A 229 12.70 -4.20 -2.19
CA VAL A 229 14.10 -4.54 -1.92
C VAL A 229 14.23 -5.94 -1.34
N LEU A 230 13.37 -6.32 -0.38
CA LEU A 230 13.37 -7.67 0.19
C LEU A 230 13.05 -8.75 -0.86
N ILE A 231 12.04 -8.52 -1.71
CA ILE A 231 11.66 -9.44 -2.78
C ILE A 231 12.82 -9.60 -3.77
N GLY A 232 13.44 -8.51 -4.19
CA GLY A 232 14.60 -8.53 -5.09
C GLY A 232 15.74 -9.36 -4.51
N HIS A 233 16.07 -9.14 -3.24
CA HIS A 233 17.11 -9.88 -2.54
C HIS A 233 16.83 -11.39 -2.52
N VAL A 234 15.64 -11.81 -2.09
CA VAL A 234 15.26 -13.22 -1.99
C VAL A 234 15.26 -13.89 -3.37
N GLN A 235 14.81 -13.19 -4.41
CA GLN A 235 14.83 -13.70 -5.78
C GLN A 235 16.26 -13.87 -6.32
N GLU A 236 17.16 -12.92 -6.04
CA GLU A 236 18.57 -13.03 -6.42
C GLU A 236 19.25 -14.21 -5.73
N GLU A 237 18.97 -14.45 -4.45
CA GLU A 237 19.50 -15.62 -3.75
C GLU A 237 18.99 -16.94 -4.34
N HIS A 238 17.73 -17.01 -4.75
CA HIS A 238 17.16 -18.19 -5.41
C HIS A 238 17.65 -18.38 -6.85
N ALA A 239 18.00 -17.30 -7.55
CA ALA A 239 18.52 -17.36 -8.92
C ALA A 239 19.98 -17.86 -8.98
N LYS A 240 20.73 -17.81 -7.87
CA LYS A 240 22.09 -18.35 -7.82
C LYS A 240 22.03 -19.86 -8.06
N PRO A 241 22.60 -20.38 -9.17
CA PRO A 241 22.60 -21.81 -9.42
C PRO A 241 23.31 -22.50 -8.27
N LYS A 242 22.67 -23.51 -7.67
CA LYS A 242 23.32 -24.37 -6.68
C LYS A 242 24.58 -24.93 -7.34
N ARG A 243 25.75 -24.39 -6.98
CA ARG A 243 27.02 -24.94 -7.44
C ARG A 243 27.03 -26.38 -6.99
N VAL A 244 26.84 -27.30 -7.93
CA VAL A 244 26.97 -28.73 -7.70
C VAL A 244 28.41 -28.90 -7.23
N GLN A 245 28.60 -29.14 -5.93
CA GLN A 245 29.93 -29.44 -5.43
C GLN A 245 30.36 -30.73 -6.14
N PRO A 246 31.49 -30.74 -6.85
CA PRO A 246 31.99 -31.96 -7.46
C PRO A 246 32.19 -33.00 -6.34
N LEU A 247 31.49 -34.13 -6.45
CA LEU A 247 31.75 -35.32 -5.64
C LEU A 247 33.17 -35.78 -5.97
N PHE A 248 34.08 -35.64 -5.01
CA PHE A 248 35.43 -36.20 -5.05
C PHE A 248 35.49 -37.46 -4.20
#